data_AF-A0A8S0GUT5-F1
#
_entry.id   AF-A0A8S0GUT5-F1
#
_cell.length_a   1.000
_cell.length_b   1.000
_cell.length_c   1.000
_cell.angle_alpha   90.00
_cell.angle_beta   90.00
_cell.angle_gamma   90.00
#
_symmetry.space_group_name_H-M   'P 1'
#
loop_
_entity.id
_entity.type
_entity.pdbx_description
1 polymer ?
#
loop_
_entity_poly.entity_id
_entity_poly.type
_entity_poly.pdbx_seq_one_letter_code
_entity_poly.pdbx_strand_id
1 'polypeptide(L)'
;MLTQARCVDLSIEMWNDMLRVDLTSVFVASQRALPHMLAQRWGRIINVASQLGIKGGAELTHYAAAKAGVIGFTKSLALEVAKDNVLVNAIAPGPIETPLVSGISSAWKTAKAAELPLGRFGLADEVAPTAVLLASEPGATCSSARPWARTPGTSCHEGGLNMCGLCGLLGEDVHWSDPLGDELPRRRERLRRIASINRVLVPLRLKVEDFQGSAYLLLGATGRQELASGLEQLWSLAESMLGRPLDPLDPVILKHLEQQP
;
A
#
# COMPACT_ATOMS: atom_id res chain seq x y z
N MET A 1 -21.19 -5.92 -21.14
CA MET A 1 -21.32 -7.20 -20.40
C MET A 1 -20.03 -7.98 -20.63
N LEU A 2 -19.51 -8.72 -19.66
CA LEU A 2 -18.29 -9.51 -19.88
C LEU A 2 -18.61 -10.66 -20.84
N THR A 3 -18.05 -10.62 -22.06
CA THR A 3 -18.25 -11.66 -23.08
C THR A 3 -17.06 -12.62 -23.13
N GLN A 4 -17.33 -13.92 -23.17
CA GLN A 4 -16.31 -14.97 -23.37
C GLN A 4 -16.30 -15.41 -24.84
N ALA A 5 -15.11 -15.52 -25.42
CA ALA A 5 -14.91 -16.09 -26.76
C ALA A 5 -13.47 -16.60 -26.91
N ARG A 6 -13.29 -17.77 -27.53
CA ARG A 6 -11.96 -18.22 -27.93
C ARG A 6 -11.37 -17.23 -28.92
N CYS A 7 -10.05 -17.09 -28.92
CA CYS A 7 -9.36 -16.12 -29.80
C CYS A 7 -9.72 -16.29 -31.29
N VAL A 8 -9.92 -17.54 -31.74
CA VAL A 8 -10.32 -17.86 -33.13
C VAL A 8 -11.73 -17.43 -33.48
N ASP A 9 -12.61 -17.29 -32.50
CA ASP A 9 -14.02 -16.91 -32.66
C ASP A 9 -14.26 -15.43 -32.30
N LEU A 10 -13.20 -14.70 -31.93
CA LEU A 10 -13.27 -13.34 -31.46
C LEU A 10 -13.32 -12.38 -32.66
N SER A 11 -14.47 -11.73 -32.87
CA SER A 11 -14.61 -10.74 -33.93
C SER A 11 -13.86 -9.44 -33.61
N ILE A 12 -13.49 -8.70 -34.64
CA ILE A 12 -12.83 -7.40 -34.48
C ILE A 12 -13.74 -6.39 -33.78
N GLU A 13 -15.05 -6.48 -33.99
CA GLU A 13 -16.05 -5.65 -33.31
C GLU A 13 -16.08 -5.94 -31.81
N MET A 14 -16.06 -7.21 -31.41
CA MET A 14 -16.00 -7.60 -30.00
C MET A 14 -14.70 -7.13 -29.34
N TRP A 15 -13.57 -7.27 -30.04
CA TRP A 15 -12.27 -6.78 -29.59
C TRP A 15 -12.28 -5.26 -29.39
N ASN A 16 -12.74 -4.52 -30.41
CA ASN A 16 -12.76 -3.06 -30.38
C ASN A 16 -13.74 -2.54 -29.32
N ASP A 17 -14.91 -3.15 -29.17
CA ASP A 17 -15.87 -2.74 -28.14
C ASP A 17 -15.30 -2.93 -26.73
N MET A 18 -14.64 -4.06 -26.48
CA MET A 18 -13.97 -4.35 -25.21
C MET A 18 -12.89 -3.31 -24.88
N LEU A 19 -11.98 -3.03 -25.83
CA LEU A 19 -10.94 -2.02 -25.62
C LEU A 19 -11.53 -0.62 -25.45
N ARG A 20 -12.54 -0.26 -26.24
CA ARG A 20 -13.20 1.04 -26.18
C ARG A 20 -13.83 1.27 -24.80
N VAL A 21 -14.51 0.27 -24.26
CA VAL A 21 -15.19 0.37 -22.97
C VAL A 21 -14.23 0.25 -21.80
N ASP A 22 -13.29 -0.69 -21.80
CA ASP A 22 -12.46 -0.98 -20.62
C ASP A 22 -11.13 -0.23 -20.57
N LEU A 23 -10.57 0.16 -21.72
CA LEU A 23 -9.28 0.84 -21.81
C LEU A 23 -9.43 2.30 -22.24
N THR A 24 -10.13 2.56 -23.36
CA THR A 24 -10.27 3.93 -23.88
C THR A 24 -11.07 4.81 -22.93
N SER A 25 -12.08 4.27 -22.23
CA SER A 25 -12.83 5.04 -21.22
C SER A 25 -11.93 5.56 -20.09
N VAL A 26 -10.98 4.75 -19.62
CA VAL A 26 -10.03 5.10 -18.56
C VAL A 26 -9.12 6.22 -19.01
N PHE A 27 -8.61 6.14 -20.24
CA PHE A 27 -7.84 7.22 -20.85
C PHE A 27 -8.66 8.52 -20.93
N VAL A 28 -9.87 8.47 -21.49
CA VAL A 28 -10.71 9.66 -21.68
C VAL A 28 -11.07 10.30 -20.34
N ALA A 29 -11.47 9.51 -19.35
CA ALA A 29 -11.79 10.01 -18.01
C ALA A 29 -10.57 10.67 -17.36
N SER A 30 -9.41 10.02 -17.43
CA SER A 30 -8.16 10.56 -16.88
C SER A 30 -7.75 11.85 -17.59
N GLN A 31 -7.77 11.88 -18.92
CA GLN A 31 -7.41 13.05 -19.72
C GLN A 31 -8.28 14.27 -19.39
N ARG A 32 -9.57 14.07 -19.10
CA ARG A 32 -10.49 15.16 -18.76
C ARG A 32 -10.35 15.63 -17.32
N ALA A 33 -10.04 14.73 -16.38
CA ALA A 33 -9.84 15.09 -14.99
C ALA A 33 -8.48 15.77 -14.74
N LEU A 34 -7.46 15.39 -15.51
CA LEU A 34 -6.07 15.73 -15.23
C LEU A 34 -5.76 17.23 -15.20
N PRO A 35 -6.25 18.08 -16.13
CA PRO A 35 -5.97 19.52 -16.09
C PRO A 35 -6.38 20.18 -14.77
N HIS A 36 -7.51 19.76 -14.20
CA HIS A 36 -8.00 20.28 -12.92
C HIS A 36 -7.11 19.82 -11.75
N MET A 37 -6.71 18.55 -11.74
CA MET A 37 -5.83 17.98 -10.71
C MET A 37 -4.43 18.60 -10.73
N LEU A 38 -3.88 18.85 -11.93
CA LEU A 38 -2.60 19.52 -12.09
C LEU A 38 -2.66 20.98 -11.63
N ALA A 39 -3.72 21.71 -12.00
CA ALA A 39 -3.89 23.11 -11.60
C ALA A 39 -3.97 23.29 -10.08
N GLN A 40 -4.66 22.38 -9.38
CA GLN A 40 -4.79 22.41 -7.91
C GLN A 40 -3.60 21.75 -7.18
N ARG A 41 -2.66 21.15 -7.91
CA ARG A 41 -1.51 20.40 -7.37
C ARG A 41 -1.90 19.33 -6.34
N TRP A 42 -3.02 18.67 -6.62
CA TRP A 42 -3.53 17.57 -5.80
C TRP A 42 -4.50 16.73 -6.63
N GLY A 43 -4.33 15.41 -6.61
CA GLY A 43 -5.26 14.52 -7.28
C GLY A 43 -5.01 13.05 -6.98
N ARG A 44 -6.06 12.25 -7.06
CA ARG A 44 -6.02 10.79 -6.91
C ARG A 44 -6.84 10.16 -8.03
N ILE A 45 -6.19 9.40 -8.89
CA ILE A 45 -6.82 8.60 -9.94
C ILE A 45 -6.65 7.13 -9.56
N ILE A 46 -7.77 6.42 -9.44
CA ILE A 46 -7.78 5.00 -9.06
C ILE A 46 -8.48 4.23 -10.18
N ASN A 47 -7.69 3.52 -10.96
CA ASN A 47 -8.19 2.74 -12.08
C ASN A 47 -8.54 1.32 -11.62
N VAL A 48 -9.70 0.81 -12.03
CA VAL A 48 -10.09 -0.57 -11.74
C VAL A 48 -9.65 -1.48 -12.89
N ALA A 49 -8.52 -2.15 -12.67
CA ALA A 49 -7.96 -3.19 -13.53
C ALA A 49 -8.59 -4.57 -13.19
N SER A 50 -7.82 -5.64 -13.35
CA SER A 50 -8.22 -7.00 -12.97
C SER A 50 -6.98 -7.86 -12.80
N GLN A 51 -7.03 -8.88 -11.93
CA GLN A 51 -6.03 -9.93 -11.88
C GLN A 51 -5.81 -10.58 -13.27
N LEU A 52 -6.85 -10.65 -14.11
CA LEU A 52 -6.74 -11.18 -15.48
C LEU A 52 -5.86 -10.33 -16.40
N GLY A 53 -5.65 -9.04 -16.08
CA GLY A 53 -4.66 -8.21 -16.78
C GLY A 53 -3.21 -8.55 -16.43
N ILE A 54 -2.99 -9.37 -15.39
CA ILE A 54 -1.66 -9.81 -14.94
C ILE A 54 -1.40 -11.26 -15.36
N LYS A 55 -2.32 -12.18 -15.02
CA LYS A 55 -2.14 -13.62 -15.26
C LYS A 55 -2.79 -14.13 -16.55
N GLY A 56 -3.66 -13.33 -17.19
CA GLY A 56 -4.48 -13.76 -18.33
C GLY A 56 -5.67 -14.65 -17.94
N GLY A 57 -6.47 -15.03 -18.93
CA GLY A 57 -7.60 -15.95 -18.77
C GLY A 57 -8.02 -16.53 -20.12
N ALA A 58 -8.33 -17.84 -20.15
CA ALA A 58 -8.87 -18.48 -21.34
C ALA A 58 -10.18 -17.80 -21.77
N GLU A 59 -10.36 -17.64 -23.08
CA GLU A 59 -11.56 -17.03 -23.70
C GLU A 59 -11.81 -15.55 -23.34
N LEU A 60 -10.80 -14.90 -22.76
CA LEU A 60 -10.86 -13.51 -22.29
C LEU A 60 -9.67 -12.69 -22.82
N THR A 61 -9.13 -13.03 -23.99
CA THR A 61 -7.93 -12.38 -24.55
C THR A 61 -8.09 -10.87 -24.74
N HIS A 62 -9.23 -10.41 -25.26
CA HIS A 62 -9.58 -8.98 -25.36
C HIS A 62 -9.69 -8.30 -24.00
N TYR A 63 -10.37 -8.92 -23.05
CA TYR A 63 -10.54 -8.36 -21.70
C TYR A 63 -9.20 -8.29 -20.94
N ALA A 64 -8.39 -9.36 -21.00
CA ALA A 64 -7.06 -9.39 -20.42
C ALA A 64 -6.15 -8.33 -21.06
N ALA A 65 -6.18 -8.18 -22.39
CA ALA A 65 -5.44 -7.12 -23.09
C ALA A 65 -5.89 -5.72 -22.65
N ALA A 66 -7.19 -5.46 -22.54
CA ALA A 66 -7.72 -4.20 -22.06
C ALA A 66 -7.24 -3.88 -20.63
N LYS A 67 -7.37 -4.83 -19.70
CA LYS A 67 -6.99 -4.64 -18.29
C LYS A 67 -5.47 -4.57 -18.09
N ALA A 68 -4.68 -5.28 -18.90
CA ALA A 68 -3.23 -5.11 -18.95
C ALA A 68 -2.87 -3.70 -19.44
N GLY A 69 -3.57 -3.21 -20.47
CA GLY A 69 -3.46 -1.83 -20.96
C GLY A 69 -3.75 -0.80 -19.88
N VAL A 70 -4.77 -1.01 -19.04
CA VAL A 70 -5.07 -0.13 -17.89
C VAL A 70 -3.92 -0.09 -16.90
N ILE A 71 -3.27 -1.23 -16.62
CA ILE A 71 -2.10 -1.30 -15.73
C ILE A 71 -0.92 -0.53 -16.34
N GLY A 72 -0.64 -0.74 -17.63
CA GLY A 72 0.42 -0.03 -18.35
C GLY A 72 0.19 1.48 -18.40
N PHE A 73 -1.03 1.90 -18.76
CA PHE A 73 -1.48 3.28 -18.76
C PHE A 73 -1.31 3.94 -17.39
N THR A 74 -1.76 3.26 -16.33
CA THR A 74 -1.63 3.75 -14.95
C THR A 74 -0.18 4.01 -14.57
N LYS A 75 0.72 3.06 -14.85
CA LYS A 75 2.16 3.20 -14.55
C LYS A 75 2.77 4.39 -15.29
N SER A 76 2.46 4.52 -16.58
CA SER A 76 2.98 5.62 -17.40
C SER A 76 2.47 6.98 -16.90
N LEU A 77 1.17 7.09 -16.65
CA LEU A 77 0.57 8.34 -16.21
C LEU A 77 1.08 8.73 -14.82
N ALA A 78 1.22 7.78 -13.90
CA ALA A 78 1.76 8.04 -12.56
C ALA A 78 3.13 8.71 -12.62
N LEU A 79 4.03 8.24 -13.50
CA LEU A 79 5.36 8.82 -13.68
C LEU A 79 5.30 10.25 -14.25
N GLU A 80 4.35 10.52 -15.12
CA GLU A 80 4.19 11.83 -15.77
C GLU A 80 3.75 12.92 -14.77
N VAL A 81 2.85 12.58 -13.84
CA VAL A 81 2.10 13.58 -13.05
C VAL A 81 2.51 13.64 -11.57
N ALA A 82 3.37 12.74 -11.11
CA ALA A 82 3.78 12.64 -9.70
C ALA A 82 4.40 13.93 -9.14
N LYS A 83 5.18 14.65 -9.95
CA LYS A 83 5.81 15.93 -9.55
C LYS A 83 4.80 17.02 -9.16
N ASP A 84 3.56 16.89 -9.64
CA ASP A 84 2.47 17.81 -9.42
C ASP A 84 1.52 17.34 -8.30
N ASN A 85 1.95 16.36 -7.49
CA ASN A 85 1.19 15.78 -6.37
C ASN A 85 -0.16 15.19 -6.81
N VAL A 86 -0.19 14.69 -8.05
CA VAL A 86 -1.26 13.86 -8.58
C VAL A 86 -0.75 12.42 -8.57
N LEU A 87 -1.55 11.52 -8.01
CA LEU A 87 -1.17 10.11 -7.86
C LEU A 87 -2.15 9.22 -8.61
N VAL A 88 -1.61 8.24 -9.30
CA VAL A 88 -2.38 7.36 -10.17
C VAL A 88 -2.04 5.92 -9.80
N ASN A 89 -3.05 5.17 -9.38
CA ASN A 89 -2.92 3.79 -8.95
C ASN A 89 -3.95 2.90 -9.65
N ALA A 90 -3.68 1.61 -9.69
CA ALA A 90 -4.61 0.62 -10.22
C ALA A 90 -4.90 -0.44 -9.16
N ILE A 91 -6.18 -0.76 -8.98
CA ILE A 91 -6.60 -1.92 -8.19
C ILE A 91 -6.88 -3.05 -9.18
N ALA A 92 -6.34 -4.23 -8.93
CA ALA A 92 -6.53 -5.41 -9.77
C ALA A 92 -7.26 -6.53 -8.99
N PRO A 93 -8.59 -6.44 -8.82
CA PRO A 93 -9.33 -7.43 -8.05
C PRO A 93 -9.27 -8.81 -8.69
N GLY A 94 -9.37 -9.84 -7.84
CA GLY A 94 -9.77 -11.18 -8.23
C GLY A 94 -11.28 -11.25 -8.51
N PRO A 95 -11.89 -12.44 -8.50
CA PRO A 95 -13.33 -12.60 -8.67
C PRO A 95 -14.11 -11.93 -7.53
N ILE A 96 -14.93 -10.92 -7.85
CA ILE A 96 -15.79 -10.20 -6.90
C ILE A 96 -17.26 -10.43 -7.25
N GLU A 97 -18.08 -10.68 -6.23
CA GLU A 97 -19.54 -10.75 -6.35
C GLU A 97 -20.10 -9.38 -6.73
N THR A 98 -20.49 -9.26 -7.99
CA THR A 98 -21.07 -8.05 -8.57
C THR A 98 -22.13 -8.45 -9.59
N PRO A 99 -23.04 -7.53 -9.98
CA PRO A 99 -23.95 -7.78 -11.08
C PRO A 99 -23.24 -8.19 -12.39
N LEU A 100 -21.97 -7.83 -12.58
CA LEU A 100 -21.19 -8.23 -13.75
C LEU A 100 -21.04 -9.75 -13.86
N VAL A 101 -20.82 -10.45 -12.74
CA VAL A 101 -20.70 -11.92 -12.75
C VAL A 101 -22.05 -12.61 -12.78
N SER A 102 -23.18 -11.90 -12.66
CA SER A 102 -24.53 -12.50 -12.70
C SER A 102 -24.82 -13.22 -14.02
N GLY A 103 -24.26 -12.73 -15.14
CA GLY A 103 -24.38 -13.36 -16.47
C GLY A 103 -23.48 -14.58 -16.71
N ILE A 104 -22.62 -14.95 -15.74
CA ILE A 104 -21.76 -16.14 -15.82
C ILE A 104 -22.47 -17.34 -15.20
N SER A 105 -22.31 -18.53 -15.80
CA SER A 105 -22.98 -19.75 -15.35
C SER A 105 -22.66 -20.10 -13.88
N SER A 106 -23.65 -20.61 -13.16
CA SER A 106 -23.51 -21.02 -11.75
C SER A 106 -22.44 -22.11 -11.58
N ALA A 107 -22.38 -23.07 -12.50
CA ALA A 107 -21.36 -24.13 -12.51
C ALA A 107 -19.94 -23.56 -12.58
N TRP A 108 -19.71 -22.54 -13.40
CA TRP A 108 -18.39 -21.88 -13.49
C TRP A 108 -18.05 -21.14 -12.19
N LYS A 109 -19.02 -20.45 -11.57
CA LYS A 109 -18.80 -19.76 -10.29
C LYS A 109 -18.41 -20.74 -9.20
N THR A 110 -19.11 -21.86 -9.06
CA THR A 110 -18.79 -22.89 -8.07
C THR A 110 -17.40 -23.49 -8.32
N ALA A 111 -17.09 -23.84 -9.57
CA ALA A 111 -15.77 -24.36 -9.92
C ALA A 111 -14.65 -23.36 -9.62
N LYS A 112 -14.86 -22.08 -9.95
CA LYS A 112 -13.89 -21.02 -9.68
C LYS A 112 -13.73 -20.72 -8.20
N ALA A 113 -14.83 -20.75 -7.43
CA ALA A 113 -14.77 -20.56 -5.99
C ALA A 113 -13.90 -21.66 -5.34
N ALA A 114 -14.00 -22.90 -5.80
CA ALA A 114 -13.18 -24.02 -5.32
C ALA A 114 -11.67 -23.88 -5.62
N GLU A 115 -11.30 -23.12 -6.66
CA GLU A 115 -9.89 -22.80 -6.97
C GLU A 115 -9.33 -21.65 -6.09
N LEU A 116 -10.19 -20.85 -5.47
CA LEU A 116 -9.77 -19.70 -4.67
C LEU A 116 -9.33 -20.17 -3.28
N PRO A 117 -8.24 -19.62 -2.71
CA PRO A 117 -7.78 -19.98 -1.37
C PRO A 117 -8.83 -19.79 -0.27
N LEU A 118 -9.71 -18.81 -0.43
CA LEU A 118 -10.81 -18.53 0.51
C LEU A 118 -12.09 -19.32 0.19
N GLY A 119 -12.12 -20.11 -0.88
CA GLY A 119 -13.28 -20.91 -1.28
C GLY A 119 -14.49 -20.10 -1.76
N ARG A 120 -14.35 -18.78 -1.92
CA ARG A 120 -15.45 -17.86 -2.26
C ARG A 120 -14.95 -16.66 -3.05
N PHE A 121 -15.88 -15.98 -3.68
CA PHE A 121 -15.62 -14.70 -4.35
C PHE A 121 -15.51 -13.60 -3.29
N GLY A 122 -14.74 -12.56 -3.60
CA GLY A 122 -14.68 -11.37 -2.75
C GLY A 122 -15.94 -10.54 -2.86
N LEU A 123 -16.17 -9.63 -1.92
CA LEU A 123 -17.26 -8.66 -1.96
C LEU A 123 -16.74 -7.29 -2.37
N ALA A 124 -17.61 -6.45 -2.93
CA ALA A 124 -17.25 -5.07 -3.26
C ALA A 124 -16.76 -4.30 -2.02
N ASP A 125 -17.38 -4.56 -0.86
CA ASP A 125 -17.02 -3.98 0.43
C ASP A 125 -15.63 -4.41 0.93
N GLU A 126 -15.07 -5.50 0.40
CA GLU A 126 -13.70 -5.93 0.70
C GLU A 126 -12.66 -5.21 -0.18
N VAL A 127 -13.09 -4.64 -1.31
CA VAL A 127 -12.22 -3.89 -2.24
C VAL A 127 -12.30 -2.38 -1.99
N ALA A 128 -13.46 -1.88 -1.57
CA ALA A 128 -13.71 -0.46 -1.33
C ALA A 128 -12.70 0.19 -0.36
N PRO A 129 -12.30 -0.44 0.77
CA PRO A 129 -11.31 0.14 1.68
C PRO A 129 -9.97 0.42 1.01
N THR A 130 -9.53 -0.41 0.06
CA THR A 130 -8.31 -0.16 -0.71
C THR A 130 -8.45 1.08 -1.59
N ALA A 131 -9.60 1.28 -2.23
CA ALA A 131 -9.85 2.49 -3.02
C ALA A 131 -9.87 3.75 -2.13
N VAL A 132 -10.50 3.66 -0.95
CA VAL A 132 -10.51 4.77 0.02
C VAL A 132 -9.09 5.09 0.50
N LEU A 133 -8.28 4.08 0.82
CA LEU A 133 -6.88 4.26 1.19
C LEU A 133 -6.10 4.97 0.07
N LEU A 134 -6.22 4.51 -1.17
CA LEU A 134 -5.52 5.12 -2.32
C LEU A 134 -6.02 6.53 -2.64
N ALA A 135 -7.26 6.86 -2.28
CA ALA A 135 -7.83 8.20 -2.43
C ALA A 135 -7.44 9.15 -1.29
N SER A 136 -6.94 8.61 -0.17
CA SER A 136 -6.56 9.38 1.00
C SER A 136 -5.21 10.08 0.83
N GLU A 137 -4.91 11.01 1.72
CA GLU A 137 -3.60 11.67 1.80
C GLU A 137 -2.47 10.68 2.19
N PRO A 138 -2.65 9.78 3.17
CA PRO A 138 -1.71 8.69 3.47
C PRO A 138 -1.46 7.70 2.31
N GLY A 139 -2.41 7.58 1.37
CA GLY A 139 -2.23 6.76 0.16
C GLY A 139 -1.08 7.22 -0.74
N ALA A 140 -0.46 8.37 -0.43
CA ALA A 140 0.62 8.95 -1.22
C ALA A 140 1.87 8.09 -1.37
N THR A 141 2.07 7.18 -0.44
CA THR A 141 3.28 6.34 -0.39
C THR A 141 3.07 4.99 -1.07
N CYS A 142 1.82 4.61 -1.31
CA CYS A 142 1.49 3.42 -2.09
C CYS A 142 1.73 3.59 -3.60
N SER A 143 1.79 4.83 -4.12
CA SER A 143 2.14 5.08 -5.51
C SER A 143 3.65 5.02 -5.74
N SER A 144 4.07 4.22 -6.73
CA SER A 144 5.47 3.98 -7.12
C SER A 144 6.19 5.18 -7.76
N ALA A 145 5.70 6.40 -7.54
CA ALA A 145 6.26 7.62 -8.12
C ALA A 145 6.45 8.65 -7.02
N ARG A 146 7.58 8.56 -6.31
CA ARG A 146 8.09 9.69 -5.52
C ARG A 146 8.54 10.79 -6.50
N PRO A 147 8.30 12.09 -6.20
CA PRO A 147 8.93 12.69 -5.02
C PRO A 147 8.05 13.67 -4.22
N TRP A 148 7.83 13.37 -2.94
CA TRP A 148 7.50 14.39 -1.95
C TRP A 148 8.79 15.09 -1.49
N ALA A 149 8.79 16.42 -1.65
CA ALA A 149 9.70 17.40 -1.09
C ALA A 149 11.18 17.34 -1.48
N ARG A 150 11.56 18.28 -2.38
CA ARG A 150 12.88 18.93 -2.39
C ARG A 150 13.30 19.29 -0.97
N THR A 151 14.16 18.48 -0.38
CA THR A 151 15.25 18.99 0.45
C THR A 151 16.49 18.91 -0.43
N PRO A 152 17.30 19.98 -0.59
CA PRO A 152 18.51 19.87 -1.39
C PRO A 152 19.45 18.89 -0.69
N GLY A 153 19.77 17.76 -1.34
CA GLY A 153 21.02 17.05 -1.05
C GLY A 153 20.98 15.61 -0.52
N THR A 154 20.08 14.72 -0.94
CA THR A 154 20.29 13.28 -0.66
C THR A 154 19.91 12.38 -1.83
N SER A 155 20.91 11.66 -2.35
CA SER A 155 20.78 10.59 -3.33
C SER A 155 20.51 9.26 -2.61
N CYS A 156 19.40 8.58 -2.90
CA CYS A 156 19.11 7.26 -2.33
C CYS A 156 19.72 6.16 -3.22
N HIS A 157 20.59 5.34 -2.62
CA HIS A 157 21.09 4.09 -3.18
C HIS A 157 20.06 2.95 -2.99
N GLU A 158 20.01 2.04 -3.97
CA GLU A 158 19.19 0.83 -4.01
C GLU A 158 19.70 -0.23 -3.01
N GLY A 159 18.81 -0.80 -2.19
CA GLY A 159 19.13 -1.96 -1.36
C GLY A 159 17.94 -2.56 -0.61
N GLY A 160 17.55 -3.79 -0.98
CA GLY A 160 17.05 -4.85 -0.10
C GLY A 160 15.68 -4.70 0.58
N LEU A 161 14.66 -5.34 0.01
CA LEU A 161 13.38 -5.65 0.66
C LEU A 161 13.54 -6.69 1.78
N ASN A 162 13.27 -6.31 3.03
CA ASN A 162 12.77 -7.21 4.08
C ASN A 162 11.87 -6.39 5.02
N MET A 163 10.54 -6.47 4.81
CA MET A 163 9.56 -5.76 5.64
C MET A 163 9.47 -6.39 7.04
N CYS A 164 9.80 -5.61 8.07
CA CYS A 164 9.52 -5.93 9.47
C CYS A 164 8.06 -5.57 9.83
N GLY A 165 7.36 -6.48 10.54
CA GLY A 165 5.93 -6.40 10.89
C GLY A 165 5.50 -5.19 11.71
N LEU A 166 6.45 -4.42 12.27
CA LEU A 166 6.16 -3.17 13.00
C LEU A 166 5.74 -2.02 12.06
N CYS A 167 6.16 -2.05 10.78
CA CYS A 167 5.87 -0.99 9.82
C CYS A 167 4.37 -0.92 9.46
N GLY A 168 3.66 -2.04 9.53
CA GLY A 168 2.21 -2.10 9.29
C GLY A 168 1.37 -1.50 10.42
N LEU A 169 1.91 -1.43 11.65
CA LEU A 169 1.17 -0.97 12.82
C LEU A 169 1.21 0.56 12.99
N LEU A 170 2.23 1.22 12.41
CA LEU A 170 2.51 2.64 12.65
C LEU A 170 2.16 3.56 11.46
N GLY A 171 1.81 3.01 10.29
CA GLY A 171 1.30 3.79 9.16
C GLY A 171 2.23 4.89 8.64
N GLU A 172 3.55 4.68 8.65
CA GLU A 172 4.52 5.69 8.19
C GLU A 172 5.42 5.21 7.04
N ASP A 173 5.86 6.19 6.24
CA ASP A 173 6.29 6.08 4.83
C ASP A 173 7.79 5.96 4.60
N VAL A 174 8.54 5.73 5.68
CA VAL A 174 10.00 5.56 5.67
C VAL A 174 10.34 4.31 6.45
N HIS A 175 11.22 3.46 5.90
CA HIS A 175 11.61 2.21 6.53
C HIS A 175 12.27 2.53 7.89
N TRP A 176 11.61 2.13 8.97
CA TRP A 176 12.00 2.47 10.35
C TRP A 176 13.36 1.87 10.74
N SER A 177 13.83 0.85 10.02
CA SER A 177 15.16 0.26 10.23
C SER A 177 16.30 0.99 9.53
N ASP A 178 16.04 2.13 8.87
CA ASP A 178 17.15 2.96 8.42
C ASP A 178 17.94 3.39 9.66
N PRO A 179 19.25 3.05 9.75
CA PRO A 179 20.09 3.66 10.77
C PRO A 179 19.94 5.17 10.62
N LEU A 180 19.88 5.89 11.75
CA LEU A 180 19.95 7.34 11.72
C LEU A 180 21.29 7.68 11.06
N GLY A 181 21.28 7.96 9.75
CA GLY A 181 22.48 8.33 9.02
C GLY A 181 23.13 9.54 9.69
N ASP A 182 24.43 9.72 9.46
CA ASP A 182 25.21 10.85 10.01
C ASP A 182 24.65 12.23 9.62
N GLU A 183 23.73 12.29 8.65
CA GLU A 183 22.93 13.48 8.38
C GLU A 183 21.77 13.62 9.36
N LEU A 184 21.99 14.42 10.40
CA LEU A 184 21.01 14.87 11.39
C LEU A 184 19.57 14.96 10.81
N PRO A 185 18.66 14.02 11.14
CA PRO A 185 17.26 14.25 10.83
C PRO A 185 16.78 15.51 11.56
N ARG A 186 15.98 16.35 10.89
CA ARG A 186 15.39 17.57 11.48
C ARG A 186 14.84 17.20 12.86
N ARG A 187 15.36 17.80 13.95
CA ARG A 187 15.05 17.51 15.37
C ARG A 187 13.59 17.12 15.67
N ARG A 188 12.63 17.73 14.95
CA ARG A 188 11.19 17.44 15.02
C ARG A 188 10.82 16.01 14.65
N GLU A 189 11.47 15.43 13.65
CA GLU A 189 11.23 14.07 13.16
C GLU A 189 11.71 13.02 14.16
N ARG A 190 12.89 13.22 14.76
CA ARG A 190 13.38 12.35 15.84
C ARG A 190 12.44 12.34 17.04
N LEU A 191 12.00 13.52 17.47
CA LEU A 191 11.05 13.64 18.59
C LEU A 191 9.71 12.97 18.28
N ARG A 192 9.23 13.04 17.02
CA ARG A 192 8.03 12.30 16.58
C ARG A 192 8.25 10.80 16.65
N ARG A 193 9.37 10.30 16.11
CA ARG A 193 9.71 8.86 16.16
C ARG A 193 9.76 8.33 17.59
N ILE A 194 10.43 9.06 18.48
CA ILE A 194 10.51 8.72 19.90
C ILE A 194 9.13 8.75 20.56
N ALA A 195 8.28 9.71 20.20
CA ALA A 195 6.91 9.75 20.69
C ALA A 195 6.13 8.49 20.24
N SER A 196 6.21 8.12 18.96
CA SER A 196 5.54 6.93 18.42
C SER A 196 6.04 5.63 19.06
N ILE A 197 7.36 5.47 19.24
CA ILE A 197 7.95 4.33 19.94
C ILE A 197 7.42 4.25 21.38
N ASN A 198 7.36 5.38 22.07
CA ASN A 198 6.84 5.43 23.44
C ASN A 198 5.35 5.08 23.53
N ARG A 199 4.53 5.34 22.50
CA ARG A 199 3.12 4.87 22.48
C ARG A 199 3.03 3.35 22.63
N VAL A 200 3.99 2.61 22.05
CA VAL A 200 4.03 1.15 22.11
C VAL A 200 4.64 0.65 23.42
N LEU A 201 5.70 1.31 23.91
CA LEU A 201 6.49 0.85 25.05
C LEU A 201 5.93 1.25 26.43
N VAL A 202 5.19 2.36 26.51
CA VAL A 202 4.60 2.85 27.76
C VAL A 202 3.69 1.81 28.45
N PRO A 203 2.80 1.09 27.73
CA PRO A 203 2.02 -0.01 28.30
C PRO A 203 2.88 -1.12 28.91
N LEU A 204 4.08 -1.32 28.36
CA LEU A 204 5.07 -2.31 28.82
C LEU A 204 5.94 -1.77 29.96
N ARG A 205 5.67 -0.57 30.47
CA ARG A 205 6.48 0.14 31.48
C ARG A 205 7.93 0.36 31.05
N LEU A 206 8.14 0.54 29.76
CA LEU A 206 9.39 0.93 29.14
C LEU A 206 9.25 2.33 28.55
N LYS A 207 10.36 3.08 28.50
CA LYS A 207 10.41 4.41 27.88
C LYS A 207 11.69 4.54 27.07
N VAL A 208 11.63 5.27 25.97
CA VAL A 208 12.76 5.57 25.11
C VAL A 208 13.00 7.07 25.04
N GLU A 209 14.26 7.46 25.07
CA GLU A 209 14.72 8.85 24.90
C GLU A 209 15.80 8.96 23.82
N ASP A 210 15.98 10.17 23.26
CA ASP A 210 17.03 10.47 22.28
C ASP A 210 18.38 10.48 22.99
N PHE A 211 19.34 9.72 22.49
CA PHE A 211 20.72 9.77 22.97
C PHE A 211 21.63 10.28 21.86
N GLN A 212 22.12 11.51 22.05
CA GLN A 212 23.10 12.17 21.16
C GLN A 212 22.66 12.27 19.68
N GLY A 213 21.38 12.08 19.36
CA GLY A 213 20.83 12.25 18.03
C GLY A 213 21.08 11.09 17.06
N SER A 214 21.71 10.00 17.52
CA SER A 214 22.07 8.82 16.73
C SER A 214 21.69 7.48 17.39
N ALA A 215 21.29 7.47 18.66
CA ALA A 215 20.91 6.27 19.39
C ALA A 215 19.67 6.49 20.27
N TYR A 216 19.05 5.38 20.68
CA TYR A 216 17.90 5.35 21.57
C TYR A 216 18.34 4.85 22.95
N LEU A 217 18.02 5.62 24.00
CA LEU A 217 18.19 5.18 25.38
C LEU A 217 16.91 4.53 25.86
N LEU A 218 16.92 3.22 26.07
CA LEU A 218 15.81 2.44 26.61
C LEU A 218 15.89 2.41 28.14
N LEU A 219 14.80 2.83 28.78
CA LEU A 219 14.66 2.98 30.23
C LEU A 219 13.57 2.02 30.74
N GLY A 220 13.94 1.19 31.70
CA GLY A 220 13.01 0.28 32.37
C GLY A 220 12.48 0.87 33.68
N ALA A 221 11.27 0.45 34.09
CA ALA A 221 10.70 0.82 35.38
C ALA A 221 11.53 0.41 36.61
N THR A 222 12.48 -0.52 36.44
CA THR A 222 13.42 -0.98 37.47
C THR A 222 14.70 -0.15 37.54
N GLY A 223 14.81 0.94 36.76
CA GLY A 223 15.99 1.81 36.70
C GLY A 223 17.12 1.30 35.81
N ARG A 224 16.94 0.14 35.15
CA ARG A 224 17.88 -0.36 34.12
C ARG A 224 17.82 0.53 32.88
N GLN A 225 18.99 0.80 32.30
CA GLN A 225 19.14 1.63 31.11
C GLN A 225 20.02 0.90 30.10
N GLU A 226 19.56 0.81 28.86
CA GLU A 226 20.28 0.14 27.77
C GLU A 226 20.30 1.05 26.55
N LEU A 227 21.40 1.04 25.80
CA LEU A 227 21.57 1.86 24.60
C LEU A 227 21.35 1.02 23.34
N ALA A 228 20.49 1.49 22.44
CA ALA A 228 20.21 0.86 21.16
C ALA A 228 20.61 1.78 19.99
N SER A 229 21.40 1.28 19.05
CA SER A 229 21.77 2.00 17.82
C SER A 229 20.72 1.91 16.71
N GLY A 230 19.61 1.22 16.96
CA GLY A 230 18.51 1.03 16.02
C GLY A 230 17.33 0.30 16.65
N LEU A 231 16.22 0.19 15.93
CA LEU A 231 14.97 -0.36 16.45
C LEU A 231 14.99 -1.87 16.66
N GLU A 232 15.68 -2.59 15.79
CA GLU A 232 15.84 -4.04 15.93
C GLU A 232 16.55 -4.35 17.26
N GLN A 233 17.66 -3.66 17.52
CA GLN A 233 18.37 -3.78 18.79
C GLN A 233 17.51 -3.31 19.97
N LEU A 234 16.76 -2.22 19.81
CA LEU A 234 15.86 -1.70 20.83
C LEU A 234 14.76 -2.71 21.20
N TRP A 235 14.20 -3.42 20.23
CA TRP A 235 13.19 -4.45 20.45
C TRP A 235 13.77 -5.64 21.21
N SER A 236 14.92 -6.17 20.77
CA SER A 236 15.59 -7.27 21.47
C SER A 236 16.02 -6.89 22.89
N LEU A 237 16.46 -5.64 23.11
CA LEU A 237 16.77 -5.12 24.44
C LEU A 237 15.51 -5.01 25.31
N ALA A 238 14.38 -4.58 24.75
CA ALA A 238 13.11 -4.54 25.47
C ALA A 238 12.64 -5.94 25.91
N GLU A 239 12.76 -6.95 25.05
CA GLU A 239 12.47 -8.36 25.39
C GLU A 239 13.38 -8.87 26.51
N SER A 240 14.69 -8.58 26.41
CA SER A 240 15.67 -8.92 27.43
C SER A 240 15.36 -8.27 28.79
N MET A 241 15.00 -6.98 28.78
CA MET A 241 14.65 -6.24 30.00
C MET A 241 13.37 -6.73 30.66
N LEU A 242 12.40 -7.20 29.87
CA LEU A 242 11.14 -7.76 30.37
C LEU A 242 11.23 -9.27 30.68
N GLY A 243 12.32 -9.93 30.25
CA GLY A 243 12.53 -11.36 30.47
C GLY A 243 11.54 -12.26 29.72
N ARG A 244 10.90 -11.74 28.68
CA ARG A 244 9.90 -12.46 27.86
C ARG A 244 9.89 -11.91 26.43
N PRO A 245 9.55 -12.73 25.42
CA PRO A 245 9.35 -12.24 24.06
C PRO A 245 8.17 -11.25 24.03
N LEU A 246 8.27 -10.27 23.15
CA LEU A 246 7.23 -9.26 22.95
C LEU A 246 6.40 -9.61 21.72
N ASP A 247 5.09 -9.67 21.89
CA ASP A 247 4.16 -9.82 20.79
C ASP A 247 3.71 -8.43 20.30
N PRO A 248 3.98 -8.05 19.04
CA PRO A 248 3.50 -6.80 18.46
C PRO A 248 1.97 -6.68 18.44
N LEU A 249 1.25 -7.81 18.52
CA LEU A 249 -0.21 -7.89 18.59
C LEU A 249 -0.73 -8.13 20.00
N ASP A 250 0.08 -7.86 21.04
CA ASP A 250 -0.36 -7.97 22.43
C ASP A 250 -1.63 -7.12 22.65
N PRO A 251 -2.75 -7.71 23.12
CA PRO A 251 -4.01 -7.01 23.31
C PRO A 251 -3.91 -5.78 24.20
N VAL A 252 -2.94 -5.72 25.13
CA VAL A 252 -2.71 -4.56 26.00
C VAL A 252 -2.14 -3.39 25.19
N ILE A 253 -1.24 -3.66 24.24
CA ILE A 253 -0.65 -2.65 23.35
C ILE A 253 -1.74 -2.15 22.41
N LEU A 254 -2.47 -3.06 21.75
CA LEU A 254 -3.53 -2.69 20.80
C LEU A 254 -4.62 -1.84 21.46
N LYS A 255 -5.11 -2.26 22.63
CA LYS A 255 -6.12 -1.50 23.38
C LYS A 255 -5.62 -0.12 23.82
N HIS A 256 -4.33 0.01 24.14
CA HIS A 256 -3.75 1.31 24.49
C HIS A 256 -3.66 2.25 23.28
N LEU A 257 -3.23 1.72 22.12
CA LEU A 257 -3.15 2.48 20.87
C LEU A 257 -4.54 2.93 20.39
N GLU A 258 -5.56 2.10 20.53
CA GLU A 258 -6.95 2.45 20.20
C GLU A 258 -7.53 3.57 21.08
N GLN A 259 -7.07 3.67 22.33
CA GLN A 259 -7.55 4.68 23.30
C GLN A 259 -6.85 6.04 23.17
N GLN A 260 -5.75 6.10 22.43
CA GLN A 260 -4.97 7.33 22.23
C GLN A 260 -4.69 7.51 20.73
N PRO A 261 -5.59 8.16 19.96
CA PRO A 261 -5.36 8.48 18.54
C PRO A 261 -4.19 9.46 18.34
#